data_AF-A0A392RDK5-F1
#
_entry.id   AF-A0A392RDK5-F1
#
_cell.length_a   1.000
_cell.length_b   1.000
_cell.length_c   1.000
_cell.angle_alpha   90.00
_cell.angle_beta   90.00
_cell.angle_gamma   90.00
#
_symmetry.space_group_name_H-M   'P 1'
#
loop_
_entity.id
_entity.type
_entity.pdbx_description
1 polymer ?
#
loop_
_entity_poly.entity_id
_entity_poly.type
_entity_poly.pdbx_seq_one_letter_code
_entity_poly.pdbx_strand_id
1 'polypeptide(L)' 'VRKKVHNVIDKFAERGLRSLGVARQEVPERTKDSPGGPWQFVGLLPLFDPPRHDSAETIRRALNLGVNVKMIT' A
#
# COMPACT_ATOMS: atom_id res chain seq x y z
N VAL A 1 16.35 -10.13 -6.37
CA VAL A 1 15.40 -9.59 -5.36
C VAL A 1 14.15 -9.02 -6.02
N ARG A 2 14.27 -8.05 -6.95
CA ARG A 2 13.15 -7.39 -7.66
C ARG A 2 12.00 -8.33 -8.11
N LYS A 3 12.28 -9.37 -8.90
CA LYS A 3 11.25 -10.31 -9.38
C LYS A 3 10.51 -11.02 -8.24
N LYS A 4 11.22 -11.41 -7.17
CA LYS A 4 10.59 -12.02 -5.99
C LYS A 4 9.67 -11.04 -5.27
N VAL A 5 10.10 -9.78 -5.11
CA VAL A 5 9.32 -8.70 -4.48
C VAL A 5 8.06 -8.41 -5.28
N HIS A 6 8.17 -8.24 -6.61
CA HIS A 6 7.00 -8.00 -7.47
C HIS A 6 6.00 -9.15 -7.40
N ASN A 7 6.45 -10.40 -7.47
CA ASN A 7 5.57 -11.56 -7.33
C ASN A 7 4.81 -11.59 -5.99
N VAL A 8 5.40 -11.06 -4.90
CA VAL A 8 4.72 -10.97 -3.59
C VAL A 8 3.71 -9.81 -3.59
N ILE A 9 4.06 -8.68 -4.20
CA ILE A 9 3.14 -7.54 -4.37
C ILE A 9 1.90 -7.98 -5.16
N ASP A 10 2.09 -8.71 -6.26
CA ASP A 10 1.01 -9.22 -7.09
C ASP A 10 0.10 -10.17 -6.28
N LYS A 11 0.69 -11.08 -5.49
CA LYS A 11 -0.06 -11.96 -4.57
C LYS A 11 -0.82 -11.22 -3.48
N PHE A 12 -0.32 -10.07 -3.01
CA PHE A 12 -1.06 -9.21 -2.07
C PHE A 12 -2.21 -8.51 -2.77
N ALA A 13 -2.00 -7.99 -3.98
CA ALA A 13 -3.03 -7.35 -4.78
C ALA A 13 -4.17 -8.32 -5.15
N GLU A 14 -3.85 -9.57 -5.54
CA GLU A 14 -4.83 -10.64 -5.78
C GLU A 14 -5.73 -10.90 -4.57
N ARG A 15 -5.22 -10.64 -3.35
CA ARG A 15 -5.95 -10.79 -2.09
C ARG A 15 -6.62 -9.50 -1.61
N GLY A 16 -6.56 -8.41 -2.39
CA GLY A 16 -7.11 -7.10 -2.02
C GLY A 16 -6.29 -6.35 -0.96
N LEU A 17 -5.00 -6.64 -0.83
CA LEU A 17 -4.11 -6.03 0.15
C LEU A 17 -3.16 -5.02 -0.53
N ARG A 18 -2.99 -3.85 0.09
CA ARG A 18 -2.00 -2.85 -0.33
C ARG A 18 -0.62 -3.27 0.14
N SER A 19 0.42 -3.04 -0.66
CA SER A 19 1.80 -3.42 -0.31
C SER A 19 2.61 -2.20 0.17
N LEU A 20 3.27 -2.31 1.32
CA LEU A 20 4.23 -1.32 1.83
C LEU A 20 5.63 -1.93 1.89
N GLY A 21 6.61 -1.31 1.22
CA GLY A 21 8.01 -1.71 1.30
C GLY A 21 8.75 -1.00 2.43
N VAL A 22 9.54 -1.75 3.19
CA VAL A 22 10.40 -1.21 4.26
C VAL A 22 11.86 -1.40 3.90
N ALA A 23 12.64 -0.34 4.05
CA ALA A 23 14.08 -0.34 3.88
C ALA A 23 14.75 0.38 5.04
N ARG A 24 16.02 0.07 5.29
CA ARG A 24 16.86 0.75 6.29
C ARG A 24 18.21 1.08 5.68
N GLN A 25 18.87 2.10 6.21
CA GLN A 25 20.25 2.43 5.92
C GLN A 25 20.95 2.83 7.22
N GLU A 26 22.27 2.66 7.27
CA GLU A 26 23.10 3.20 8.35
C GLU A 26 23.61 4.59 7.97
N VAL A 27 23.83 5.46 8.97
CA VAL A 27 24.43 6.80 8.79
C VAL A 27 25.74 6.84 9.59
N PRO A 28 26.90 6.51 8.97
CA PRO A 28 28.17 6.34 9.67
C PRO A 28 28.64 7.60 10.40
N GLU A 29 28.42 8.76 9.79
CA GLU A 29 28.85 10.07 10.31
C GLU A 29 27.98 10.57 11.48
N ARG A 30 26.85 9.91 11.78
CA ARG A 30 25.96 10.20 12.91
C ARG A 30 25.47 11.65 12.99
N THR A 31 25.46 12.37 11.87
CA THR A 31 24.80 13.67 11.75
C THR A 31 23.52 13.52 10.93
N LYS A 32 22.56 14.43 11.14
CA LYS A 32 21.24 14.36 10.50
C LYS A 32 21.31 14.58 8.99
N ASP A 33 22.25 15.40 8.53
CA ASP A 33 22.35 15.85 7.14
C ASP A 33 23.40 15.06 6.34
N SER A 34 24.14 14.15 7.00
CA SER A 34 25.11 13.28 6.33
C SER A 34 24.43 12.24 5.44
N PRO A 35 25.06 11.87 4.31
CA PRO A 35 24.57 10.77 3.49
C PRO A 35 24.63 9.44 4.26
N GLY A 36 23.60 8.62 4.07
CA GLY A 36 23.59 7.23 4.55
C GLY A 36 24.36 6.30 3.61
N GLY A 37 24.60 5.09 4.08
CA GLY A 37 25.07 3.98 3.25
C GLY A 37 23.97 3.45 2.31
N PRO A 38 24.27 2.40 1.52
CA PRO A 38 23.28 1.78 0.66
C PRO A 38 22.04 1.29 1.43
N TRP A 39 20.86 1.53 0.87
CA TRP A 39 19.61 1.03 1.44
C TRP A 39 19.55 -0.50 1.38
N GLN A 40 19.26 -1.10 2.53
CA GLN A 40 18.89 -2.51 2.64
C GLN A 40 17.38 -2.63 2.61
N PHE A 41 16.86 -3.34 1.60
CA PHE A 41 15.46 -3.73 1.59
C PHE A 41 15.20 -4.76 2.68
N VAL A 42 14.32 -4.43 3.63
CA VAL A 42 14.03 -5.25 4.80
C VAL A 42 12.86 -6.19 4.53
N GLY A 43 11.80 -5.70 3.86
CA GLY A 43 10.64 -6.54 3.57
C GLY A 43 9.42 -5.79 3.02
N LEU A 44 8.33 -6.54 2.86
CA LEU A 44 7.02 -6.05 2.47
C LEU A 44 6.01 -6.31 3.60
N LEU A 45 5.13 -5.35 3.85
CA LEU A 45 3.97 -5.50 4.73
C LEU A 45 2.69 -5.43 3.90
N PRO A 46 1.77 -6.39 4.05
CA PRO A 46 0.42 -6.28 3.49
C PRO A 46 -0.48 -5.44 4.41
N LEU A 47 -1.21 -4.50 3.83
CA LEU A 47 -2.16 -3.64 4.53
C LEU A 47 -3.56 -3.86 3.98
N PHE A 48 -4.51 -4.14 4.87
CA PHE A 48 -5.91 -4.26 4.50
C PHE A 48 -6.62 -2.92 4.71
N ASP A 49 -7.37 -2.48 3.71
CA ASP A 49 -8.26 -1.32 3.79
C ASP A 49 -9.71 -1.82 3.71
N PRO A 50 -10.34 -2.11 4.86
CA PRO A 50 -11.69 -2.64 4.87
C PRO A 50 -12.68 -1.58 4.36
N PRO A 51 -13.73 -1.98 3.61
CA PRO A 51 -14.81 -1.06 3.31
C PRO A 51 -15.44 -0.54 4.60
N ARG A 52 -15.88 0.72 4.60
CA ARG A 52 -16.62 1.26 5.75
C ARG A 52 -17.97 0.56 5.85
N HIS A 53 -18.49 0.47 7.06
CA HIS A 53 -19.75 -0.22 7.37
C HIS A 53 -20.95 0.26 6.54
N ASP A 54 -20.94 1.53 6.12
CA ASP A 54 -22.01 2.22 5.39
C ASP A 54 -21.75 2.36 3.88
N SER A 55 -20.56 1.99 3.38
CA SER A 55 -20.19 2.24 1.99
C SER A 55 -21.09 1.51 0.99
N ALA A 56 -21.43 0.25 1.26
CA ALA A 56 -22.29 -0.54 0.38
C ALA A 56 -23.71 0.05 0.30
N GLU A 57 -24.27 0.51 1.43
CA GLU A 57 -25.57 1.16 1.47
C GLU A 57 -25.55 2.51 0.75
N THR A 58 -24.51 3.31 0.99
CA THR A 58 -24.33 4.62 0.36
C THR A 58 -24.26 4.51 -1.16
N ILE A 59 -23.52 3.53 -1.69
CA ILE A 59 -23.46 3.28 -3.14
C ILE A 59 -24.83 2.90 -3.69
N ARG A 60 -25.57 2.01 -3.03
CA ARG A 60 -26.93 1.62 -3.45
C ARG A 60 -27.89 2.80 -3.44
N ARG A 61 -27.83 3.63 -2.40
CA ARG A 61 -28.67 4.82 -2.27
C ARG A 61 -28.37 5.85 -3.36
N ALA A 62 -27.09 6.09 -3.66
CA ALA A 62 -26.69 6.98 -4.76
C ALA A 62 -27.25 6.49 -6.10
N LEU A 63 -27.14 5.19 -6.40
CA LEU A 63 -27.69 4.61 -7.62
C LEU A 63 -29.21 4.75 -7.72
N ASN A 64 -29.95 4.53 -6.63
CA ASN A 64 -31.41 4.72 -6.59
C ASN A 64 -31.83 6.19 -6.84
N LEU A 65 -30.93 7.14 -6.55
CA LEU A 65 -31.13 8.56 -6.80
C LEU A 65 -30.63 8.99 -8.20
N GLY A 66 -30.23 8.05 -9.05
CA GLY A 66 -29.72 8.34 -10.39
C GLY A 66 -28.27 8.84 -10.42
N VAL A 67 -27.54 8.74 -9.31
CA VAL A 67 -26.12 9.15 -9.23
C VAL A 67 -25.22 7.93 -9.38
N ASN A 68 -24.36 7.96 -10.40
CA ASN A 68 -23.39 6.89 -10.64
C ASN A 68 -22.13 7.09 -9.78
N VAL A 69 -21.73 6.06 -9.04
CA VAL A 69 -20.52 6.06 -8.23
C VAL A 69 -19.38 5.39 -9.00
N LYS A 70 -18.25 6.09 -9.13
CA LYS A 70 -17.03 5.56 -9.75
C LYS A 70 -15.93 5.51 -8.69
N MET A 71 -15.34 4.32 -8.51
CA MET A 71 -14.15 4.17 -7.68
C MET A 71 -12.95 4.78 -8.40
N ILE A 72 -12.23 5.66 -7.71
CA ILE A 72 -10.90 6.15 -8.11
C ILE A 72 -9.94 5.73 -6.99
N THR A 73 -8.81 5.14 -7.35
CA THR A 73 -7.80 4.64 -6.42
C THR A 73 -6.41 5.02 -6.86
#